data_AF-A0A6G3Q405-F1
#
_entry.id   AF-A0A6G3Q405-F1
#
_cell.length_a   1.000
_cell.length_b   1.000
_cell.length_c   1.000
_cell.angle_alpha   90.00
_cell.angle_beta   90.00
_cell.angle_gamma   90.00
#
_symmetry.space_group_name_H-M   'P 1'
#
loop_
_entity.id
_entity.type
_entity.pdbx_description
1 polymer ?
#
loop_
_entity_poly.entity_id
_entity_poly.type
_entity_poly.pdbx_seq_one_letter_code
_entity_poly.pdbx_strand_id
1 'polypeptide(L)'
;MTNKDTRTPASNQDEQPIQGDRSQEAGKSVGWHKGYVGGSRPDLRVPVRQVHLTNGKSVTLYDTSGPYTDPQTDTDVRRGLAPLRDNWIIARGDTEEYAGRPIRPEDDGIKHTSPRGGLRNLDAVFPGRPRQPRRSRNGQAVTQLAYARRGEITPEMEFVAIREHVDAEVVREEIAAGRAVLPANVNHPEIEPMIIGKRFLVKVNANIGNSAVTSSIEEEVEKMTWATRWGADTVMDLSTGRNIHTTREWVLRNSPVPIGTVPLYQALEKVDGRAEELTWEIYKDTVLEQAEQGVDYMTVHAGVRLAYVPLTANRKTGIVSRGGSIMAAWCLAHHKESFLYENFEELCEILAAYDVTYSLGDGLRPGSIADANDQAQFAELRTLGELNKIAKRFHVQTMIEGPGHVPMHKIKENIDLQQEICDEAPFYTLGPLTTDVAPAYDHITSGIGAAMIAWWGTAMLCYVTPKEHLGLPNRDDVKTGVITYKIAAHAADLAKGHPGAQDWDDALSDARFEFRWEDQFNLALDPDTAREFHDETLPAEPAKTAHFCSMCGPKFCSMKISQSITERFGGTAAAGATAEEVAEGMLQKSKEFAASGNRVYLPLAE
;
A
#
# COMPACT_ATOMS: atom_id res chain seq x y z
N MET A 1 12.37 18.87 35.40
CA MET A 1 13.48 19.77 35.00
C MET A 1 13.16 20.26 33.59
N THR A 2 13.60 21.47 33.28
CA THR A 2 12.99 22.41 32.34
C THR A 2 12.98 21.99 30.87
N ASN A 3 11.86 22.35 30.20
CA ASN A 3 11.65 22.40 28.76
C ASN A 3 12.78 23.11 28.01
N LYS A 4 13.39 22.42 27.04
CA LYS A 4 13.83 22.93 25.73
C LYS A 4 14.43 21.80 24.89
N ASP A 5 14.31 21.99 23.58
CA ASP A 5 15.02 21.28 22.49
C ASP A 5 14.36 20.03 21.89
N THR A 6 13.34 20.29 21.06
CA THR A 6 13.14 19.59 19.78
C THR A 6 12.76 20.60 18.70
N ARG A 7 13.76 21.35 18.22
CA ARG A 7 13.73 22.03 16.91
C ARG A 7 14.85 21.44 16.08
N THR A 8 14.52 20.99 14.88
CA THR A 8 15.49 20.61 13.84
C THR A 8 16.39 21.82 13.53
N PRO A 9 17.72 21.66 13.44
CA PRO A 9 18.64 22.80 13.37
C PRO A 9 18.52 23.52 12.02
N ALA A 10 18.26 24.82 12.08
CA ALA A 10 18.36 25.73 10.95
C ALA A 10 19.84 26.02 10.63
N SER A 11 20.20 25.96 9.35
CA SER A 11 21.49 26.42 8.85
C SER A 11 21.64 27.94 9.05
N ASN A 12 22.65 28.37 9.82
CA ASN A 12 23.06 29.77 9.90
C ASN A 12 23.79 30.17 8.61
N GLN A 13 23.29 31.18 7.89
CA GLN A 13 24.12 32.17 7.20
C GLN A 13 23.44 33.54 7.26
N ASP A 14 24.15 34.50 7.85
CA ASP A 14 23.87 35.94 7.80
C ASP A 14 24.03 36.44 6.35
N GLU A 15 23.08 37.24 5.84
CA GLU A 15 23.36 38.41 4.99
C GLU A 15 22.09 39.26 4.74
N GLN A 16 22.29 40.58 4.65
CA GLN A 16 21.28 41.66 4.59
C GLN A 16 20.53 41.76 3.24
N PRO A 17 19.37 42.44 3.18
CA PRO A 17 18.46 42.34 2.04
C PRO A 17 18.81 43.30 0.90
N ILE A 18 18.87 42.78 -0.33
CA ILE A 18 18.82 43.59 -1.56
C ILE A 18 17.49 43.31 -2.25
N GLN A 19 16.67 44.36 -2.38
CA GLN A 19 15.44 44.37 -3.19
C GLN A 19 15.78 44.11 -4.66
N GLY A 20 15.10 43.14 -5.26
CA GLY A 20 15.15 42.86 -6.69
C GLY A 20 14.07 41.88 -7.10
N ASP A 21 13.09 42.40 -7.82
CA ASP A 21 11.98 41.70 -8.48
C ASP A 21 12.47 40.48 -9.29
N ARG A 22 12.15 39.28 -8.81
CA ARG A 22 12.30 37.99 -9.54
C ARG A 22 11.15 37.04 -9.19
N SER A 23 9.91 37.47 -9.44
CA SER A 23 8.80 36.54 -9.56
C SER A 23 8.82 35.91 -10.95
N GLN A 24 9.15 34.60 -11.05
CA GLN A 24 8.65 33.58 -12.01
C GLN A 24 9.63 32.47 -12.46
N GLU A 25 10.89 32.43 -12.02
CA GLU A 25 11.81 31.29 -12.31
C GLU A 25 12.56 30.80 -11.06
N ALA A 26 11.84 30.55 -9.97
CA ALA A 26 12.39 29.87 -8.80
C ALA A 26 12.55 28.36 -9.10
N GLY A 27 13.70 28.02 -9.70
CA GLY A 27 14.42 26.74 -9.63
C GLY A 27 13.60 25.45 -9.65
N LYS A 28 13.55 24.79 -10.82
CA LYS A 28 13.41 23.33 -10.87
C LYS A 28 14.59 22.74 -10.09
N SER A 29 14.37 22.27 -8.86
CA SER A 29 15.41 21.59 -8.10
C SER A 29 15.75 20.26 -8.78
N VAL A 30 17.04 19.97 -8.97
CA VAL A 30 17.50 18.65 -9.41
C VAL A 30 17.03 17.62 -8.38
N GLY A 31 16.38 16.54 -8.82
CA GLY A 31 15.72 15.57 -7.94
C GLY A 31 14.25 15.41 -8.25
N TRP A 32 13.43 15.34 -7.19
CA TRP A 32 11.98 15.30 -7.28
C TRP A 32 11.34 16.22 -6.24
N HIS A 33 10.08 16.60 -6.45
CA HIS A 33 9.28 17.30 -5.45
C HIS A 33 7.83 16.79 -5.44
N LYS A 34 7.10 17.06 -4.36
CA LYS A 34 5.65 16.88 -4.30
C LYS A 34 4.97 17.88 -5.24
N GLY A 35 4.25 17.36 -6.23
CA GLY A 35 3.36 18.12 -7.10
C GLY A 35 1.89 17.78 -6.85
N TYR A 36 1.01 18.54 -7.48
CA TYR A 36 -0.44 18.31 -7.42
C TYR A 36 -1.08 18.50 -8.79
N VAL A 37 -2.00 17.62 -9.15
CA VAL A 37 -2.88 17.75 -10.32
C VAL A 37 -4.24 18.25 -9.85
N GLY A 38 -4.73 19.34 -10.43
CA GLY A 38 -6.02 19.92 -10.08
C GLY A 38 -7.20 19.16 -10.71
N GLY A 39 -8.29 19.02 -9.96
CA GLY A 39 -9.57 18.51 -10.47
C GLY A 39 -10.54 19.62 -10.88
N SER A 40 -11.81 19.26 -11.05
CA SER A 40 -12.92 20.16 -11.38
C SER A 40 -13.20 21.20 -10.30
N ARG A 41 -12.66 20.98 -9.09
CA ARG A 41 -12.84 21.82 -7.90
C ARG A 41 -11.50 22.34 -7.40
N PRO A 42 -11.42 23.58 -6.86
CA PRO A 42 -10.17 24.13 -6.34
C PRO A 42 -9.55 23.33 -5.18
N ASP A 43 -10.37 22.62 -4.42
CA ASP A 43 -9.97 21.78 -3.29
C ASP A 43 -9.63 20.33 -3.68
N LEU A 44 -9.84 19.94 -4.95
CA LEU A 44 -9.35 18.67 -5.50
C LEU A 44 -7.90 18.83 -5.99
N ARG A 45 -6.95 18.56 -5.11
CA ARG A 45 -5.51 18.55 -5.41
C ARG A 45 -4.96 17.14 -5.25
N VAL A 46 -4.76 16.44 -6.36
CA VAL A 46 -4.31 15.04 -6.37
C VAL A 46 -2.78 14.99 -6.32
N PRO A 47 -2.18 14.36 -5.30
CA PRO A 47 -0.75 14.36 -5.07
C PRO A 47 -0.01 13.49 -6.10
N VAL A 48 1.13 13.99 -6.57
CA VAL A 48 2.04 13.27 -7.45
C VAL A 48 3.48 13.58 -7.08
N ARG A 49 4.40 12.68 -7.43
CA ARG A 49 5.83 12.94 -7.37
C ARG A 49 6.32 13.40 -8.74
N GLN A 50 6.79 14.63 -8.84
CA GLN A 50 7.37 15.18 -10.07
C GLN A 50 8.88 14.98 -10.05
N VAL A 51 9.39 14.08 -10.88
CA VAL A 51 10.83 13.82 -11.04
C VAL A 51 11.38 14.69 -12.17
N HIS A 52 12.37 15.53 -11.87
CA HIS A 52 13.01 16.40 -12.85
C HIS A 52 14.26 15.75 -13.42
N LEU A 53 14.29 15.59 -14.73
CA LEU A 53 15.40 14.97 -15.43
C LEU A 53 16.37 16.05 -15.92
N THR A 54 17.66 15.75 -15.92
CA THR A 54 18.74 16.63 -16.39
C THR A 54 18.62 17.01 -17.87
N ASN A 55 17.84 16.25 -18.66
CA ASN A 55 17.52 16.57 -20.06
C ASN A 55 16.38 17.59 -20.24
N GLY A 56 15.86 18.16 -19.15
CA GLY A 56 14.79 19.17 -19.14
C GLY A 56 13.37 18.60 -19.16
N LYS A 57 13.20 17.27 -19.32
CA LYS A 57 11.92 16.57 -19.19
C LYS A 57 11.58 16.29 -17.72
N SER A 58 10.34 15.85 -17.48
CA SER A 58 9.88 15.39 -16.17
C SER A 58 9.04 14.13 -16.28
N VAL A 59 9.09 13.29 -15.24
CA VAL A 59 8.25 12.10 -15.08
C VAL A 59 7.33 12.32 -13.89
N THR A 60 6.04 12.10 -14.09
CA THR A 60 5.04 12.17 -13.02
C THR A 60 4.80 10.76 -12.49
N LEU A 61 5.01 10.56 -11.19
CA LEU A 61 4.86 9.26 -10.54
C LEU A 61 3.76 9.34 -9.47
N TYR A 62 3.12 8.19 -9.23
CA TYR A 62 2.18 8.01 -8.13
C TYR A 62 2.88 8.25 -6.79
N ASP A 63 2.19 8.89 -5.84
CA ASP A 63 2.77 9.25 -4.55
C ASP A 63 1.74 9.08 -3.42
N THR A 64 2.11 8.28 -2.41
CA THR A 64 1.31 7.94 -1.23
C THR A 64 1.82 8.60 0.05
N SER A 65 2.93 9.33 -0.03
CA SER A 65 3.62 9.86 1.15
C SER A 65 2.87 11.00 1.86
N GLY A 66 1.76 11.47 1.28
CA GLY A 66 0.93 12.53 1.83
C GLY A 66 1.66 13.86 2.04
N PRO A 67 1.15 14.71 2.94
CA PRO A 67 1.74 16.02 3.21
C PRO A 67 3.16 15.98 3.81
N TYR A 68 3.63 14.84 4.30
CA TYR A 68 4.93 14.69 4.98
C TYR A 68 6.14 14.95 4.08
N THR A 69 5.97 14.86 2.75
CA THR A 69 7.02 15.15 1.77
C THR A 69 6.75 16.42 0.98
N ASP A 70 5.71 17.19 1.35
CA ASP A 70 5.46 18.51 0.80
C ASP A 70 6.21 19.57 1.63
N PRO A 71 7.27 20.21 1.10
CA PRO A 71 7.99 21.24 1.84
C PRO A 71 7.17 22.50 2.11
N GLN A 72 6.00 22.66 1.46
CA GLN A 72 5.10 23.79 1.69
C GLN A 72 4.09 23.54 2.82
N THR A 73 4.03 22.30 3.34
CA THR A 73 3.09 21.92 4.39
C THR A 73 3.82 21.67 5.71
N ASP A 74 3.45 22.41 6.75
CA ASP A 74 3.94 22.17 8.11
C ASP A 74 3.12 21.06 8.77
N THR A 75 3.74 19.90 8.99
CA THR A 75 3.11 18.73 9.62
C THR A 75 3.49 18.63 11.10
N ASP A 76 2.48 18.56 11.98
CA ASP A 76 2.66 18.29 13.41
C ASP A 76 1.78 17.11 13.81
N VAL A 77 2.42 16.01 14.24
CA VAL A 77 1.72 14.77 14.60
C VAL A 77 0.74 14.93 15.75
N ARG A 78 0.93 15.95 16.61
CA ARG A 78 0.01 16.26 17.72
C ARG A 78 -1.24 17.00 17.25
N ARG A 79 -1.15 17.71 16.12
CA ARG A 79 -2.29 18.40 15.50
C ARG A 79 -3.08 17.46 14.59
N GLY A 80 -2.40 16.50 13.98
CA GLY A 80 -2.92 15.67 12.90
C GLY A 80 -2.85 16.37 11.54
N LEU A 81 -3.16 15.63 10.48
CA LEU A 81 -3.24 16.12 9.11
C LEU A 81 -4.46 17.02 8.91
N ALA A 82 -4.42 17.83 7.85
CA ALA A 82 -5.57 18.63 7.45
C ALA A 82 -6.70 17.68 6.95
N PRO A 83 -7.95 17.89 7.38
CA PRO A 83 -9.07 17.03 7.00
C PRO A 83 -9.55 17.37 5.58
N LEU A 84 -8.78 16.95 4.58
CA LEU A 84 -8.96 17.23 3.15
C LEU A 84 -10.39 17.03 2.64
N ARG A 85 -11.06 15.95 3.07
CA ARG A 85 -12.39 15.56 2.59
C ARG A 85 -13.56 16.16 3.37
N ASP A 86 -13.32 16.89 4.46
CA ASP A 86 -14.36 17.33 5.41
C ASP A 86 -15.47 18.10 4.70
N ASN A 87 -15.10 19.05 3.83
CA ASN A 87 -16.06 19.83 3.05
C ASN A 87 -16.83 18.98 2.03
N TRP A 88 -16.23 17.92 1.48
CA TRP A 88 -16.88 17.03 0.53
C TRP A 88 -17.96 16.21 1.22
N ILE A 89 -17.64 15.69 2.40
CA ILE A 89 -18.56 14.93 3.25
C ILE A 89 -19.73 15.81 3.71
N ILE A 90 -19.45 17.04 4.15
CA ILE A 90 -20.49 17.99 4.59
C ILE A 90 -21.41 18.40 3.42
N ALA A 91 -20.83 18.71 2.26
CA ALA A 91 -21.57 19.22 1.11
C ALA A 91 -22.57 18.21 0.52
N ARG A 92 -22.37 16.90 0.72
CA ARG A 92 -23.33 15.86 0.30
C ARG A 92 -24.67 15.94 1.04
N GLY A 93 -24.67 16.43 2.30
CA GLY A 93 -25.90 16.66 3.07
C GLY A 93 -26.60 15.40 3.59
N ASP A 94 -25.96 14.24 3.49
CA ASP A 94 -26.50 12.91 3.84
C ASP A 94 -25.92 12.33 5.14
N THR A 95 -24.98 13.02 5.77
CA THR A 95 -24.44 12.68 7.10
C THR A 95 -24.85 13.67 8.20
N GLU A 96 -24.88 13.20 9.43
CA GLU A 96 -25.12 14.00 10.64
C GLU A 96 -24.05 13.73 11.70
N GLU A 97 -23.64 14.77 12.43
CA GLU A 97 -22.84 14.63 13.65
C GLU A 97 -23.73 14.16 14.80
N TYR A 98 -23.19 13.32 15.67
CA TYR A 98 -23.86 12.84 16.87
C TYR A 98 -22.86 12.62 18.02
N ALA A 99 -23.36 12.33 19.22
CA ALA A 99 -22.53 12.26 20.41
C ALA A 99 -21.44 11.16 20.38
N GLY A 100 -21.60 10.12 19.55
CA GLY A 100 -20.71 8.97 19.55
C GLY A 100 -20.85 8.07 20.77
N ARG A 101 -20.12 6.96 20.75
CA ARG A 101 -19.92 6.07 21.88
C ARG A 101 -18.84 6.66 22.81
N PRO A 102 -19.05 6.68 24.14
CA PRO A 102 -18.01 7.11 25.06
C PRO A 102 -16.86 6.09 25.11
N ILE A 103 -15.62 6.58 25.15
CA ILE A 103 -14.42 5.74 25.34
C ILE A 103 -14.48 5.08 26.73
N ARG A 104 -14.15 3.79 26.79
CA ARG A 104 -14.16 2.98 28.02
C ARG A 104 -12.77 2.41 28.30
N PRO A 105 -12.38 2.15 29.57
CA PRO A 105 -11.03 1.66 29.90
C PRO A 105 -10.61 0.39 29.15
N GLU A 106 -11.55 -0.51 28.88
CA GLU A 106 -11.32 -1.76 28.14
C GLU A 106 -10.91 -1.52 26.68
N ASP A 107 -11.21 -0.36 26.09
CA ASP A 107 -10.82 -0.03 24.71
C ASP A 107 -9.29 0.05 24.56
N ASP A 108 -8.59 0.36 25.67
CA ASP A 108 -7.14 0.39 25.80
C ASP A 108 -6.58 -0.78 26.65
N GLY A 109 -7.38 -1.83 26.87
CA GLY A 109 -6.95 -3.01 27.63
C GLY A 109 -6.73 -2.75 29.13
N ILE A 110 -7.40 -1.74 29.71
CA ILE A 110 -7.30 -1.39 31.13
C ILE A 110 -8.47 -2.00 31.92
N LYS A 111 -8.16 -2.82 32.94
CA LYS A 111 -9.17 -3.41 33.85
C LYS A 111 -9.82 -2.37 34.74
N HIS A 112 -11.13 -2.51 35.02
CA HIS A 112 -11.84 -1.73 36.07
C HIS A 112 -11.23 -1.85 37.47
N THR A 113 -10.47 -2.92 37.75
CA THR A 113 -9.83 -3.21 39.05
C THR A 113 -8.37 -2.72 39.14
N SER A 114 -7.81 -2.16 38.07
CA SER A 114 -6.47 -1.60 38.10
C SER A 114 -6.46 -0.32 38.97
N PRO A 115 -5.51 -0.13 39.90
CA PRO A 115 -5.42 1.11 40.67
C PRO A 115 -5.35 2.32 39.71
N ARG A 116 -6.02 3.43 40.08
CA ARG A 116 -6.09 4.71 39.32
C ARG A 116 -4.74 5.29 38.86
N GLY A 117 -3.61 4.69 39.23
CA GLY A 117 -2.26 5.06 38.80
C GLY A 117 -1.76 4.37 37.52
N GLY A 118 -2.60 3.60 36.81
CA GLY A 118 -2.25 2.96 35.53
C GLY A 118 -2.15 3.92 34.34
N LEU A 119 -2.68 5.14 34.46
CA LEU A 119 -2.56 6.22 33.47
C LEU A 119 -1.24 7.00 33.61
N ARG A 120 -0.10 6.29 33.74
CA ARG A 120 1.21 6.91 33.48
C ARG A 120 1.34 7.04 31.96
N ASN A 121 0.65 8.04 31.40
CA ASN A 121 0.79 8.67 30.08
C ASN A 121 -0.52 9.43 29.76
N LEU A 122 -0.94 10.33 30.66
CA LEU A 122 -2.06 11.26 30.37
C LEU A 122 -1.75 12.23 29.20
N ASP A 123 -0.52 12.22 28.70
CA ASP A 123 -0.10 12.83 27.43
C ASP A 123 -0.45 11.97 26.19
N ALA A 124 -1.01 10.77 26.35
CA ALA A 124 -1.31 9.82 25.26
C ALA A 124 -2.67 10.03 24.58
N VAL A 125 -3.62 10.76 25.18
CA VAL A 125 -4.87 11.10 24.48
C VAL A 125 -4.51 12.03 23.33
N PHE A 126 -4.96 11.72 22.11
CA PHE A 126 -4.68 12.56 20.95
C PHE A 126 -5.17 14.00 21.21
N PRO A 127 -4.27 15.00 21.24
CA PRO A 127 -4.60 16.35 21.71
C PRO A 127 -5.21 17.22 20.62
N GLY A 128 -5.43 16.67 19.42
CA GLY A 128 -6.03 17.39 18.32
C GLY A 128 -7.48 17.80 18.58
N ARG A 129 -8.09 18.45 17.58
CA ARG A 129 -9.42 19.04 17.72
C ARG A 129 -10.45 17.96 18.10
N PRO A 130 -11.23 18.14 19.18
CA PRO A 130 -12.35 17.25 19.47
C PRO A 130 -13.32 17.22 18.29
N ARG A 131 -13.70 16.03 17.83
CA ARG A 131 -14.66 15.83 16.74
C ARG A 131 -15.86 15.03 17.24
N GLN A 132 -17.04 15.38 16.76
CA GLN A 132 -18.20 14.51 16.86
C GLN A 132 -18.16 13.56 15.67
N PRO A 133 -18.32 12.24 15.88
CA PRO A 133 -18.42 11.31 14.77
C PRO A 133 -19.65 11.63 13.92
N ARG A 134 -19.53 11.33 12.65
CA ARG A 134 -20.57 11.42 11.64
C ARG A 134 -21.06 10.04 11.27
N ARG A 135 -22.33 9.96 10.92
CA ARG A 135 -22.99 8.77 10.37
C ARG A 135 -24.04 9.18 9.35
N SER A 136 -24.54 8.23 8.57
CA SER A 136 -25.66 8.43 7.66
C SER A 136 -26.91 9.00 8.35
N ARG A 137 -27.62 9.91 7.67
CA ARG A 137 -28.97 10.35 8.04
C ARG A 137 -29.99 9.30 7.64
N ASN A 138 -31.02 9.13 8.48
CA ASN A 138 -32.21 8.32 8.18
C ASN A 138 -31.92 6.87 7.74
N GLY A 139 -30.76 6.30 8.10
CA GLY A 139 -30.36 4.94 7.72
C GLY A 139 -30.06 4.73 6.23
N GLN A 140 -29.87 5.79 5.45
CA GLN A 140 -29.47 5.66 4.04
C GLN A 140 -27.97 5.34 3.93
N ALA A 141 -27.60 4.35 3.12
CA ALA A 141 -26.19 4.04 2.90
C ALA A 141 -25.45 5.24 2.26
N VAL A 142 -24.36 5.67 2.91
CA VAL A 142 -23.50 6.78 2.49
C VAL A 142 -22.20 6.28 1.84
N THR A 143 -22.24 5.09 1.25
CA THR A 143 -21.05 4.41 0.72
C THR A 143 -20.75 4.79 -0.72
N GLN A 144 -19.48 4.70 -1.14
CA GLN A 144 -19.12 4.87 -2.57
C GLN A 144 -19.91 3.93 -3.50
N LEU A 145 -20.20 2.70 -3.06
CA LEU A 145 -21.05 1.76 -3.80
C LEU A 145 -22.50 2.27 -3.94
N ALA A 146 -23.06 2.89 -2.90
CA ALA A 146 -24.39 3.49 -2.96
C ALA A 146 -24.44 4.66 -3.94
N TYR A 147 -23.50 5.62 -3.86
CA TYR A 147 -23.41 6.74 -4.80
C TYR A 147 -23.25 6.25 -6.25
N ALA A 148 -22.31 5.32 -6.48
CA ALA A 148 -22.02 4.81 -7.81
C ALA A 148 -23.24 4.15 -8.47
N ARG A 149 -24.02 3.38 -7.71
CA ARG A 149 -25.26 2.73 -8.19
C ARG A 149 -26.40 3.69 -8.47
N ARG A 150 -26.40 4.87 -7.86
CA ARG A 150 -27.33 5.96 -8.19
C ARG A 150 -26.88 6.77 -9.42
N GLY A 151 -25.72 6.45 -10.00
CA GLY A 151 -25.16 7.19 -11.13
C GLY A 151 -24.45 8.48 -10.72
N GLU A 152 -24.07 8.60 -9.44
CA GLU A 152 -23.42 9.79 -8.91
C GLU A 152 -21.90 9.62 -8.91
N ILE A 153 -21.17 10.65 -9.37
CA ILE A 153 -19.72 10.74 -9.25
C ILE A 153 -19.41 11.64 -8.04
N THR A 154 -18.76 11.07 -7.03
CA THR A 154 -18.34 11.81 -5.83
C THR A 154 -17.00 12.52 -6.06
N PRO A 155 -16.64 13.52 -5.24
CA PRO A 155 -15.30 14.10 -5.26
C PRO A 155 -14.19 13.06 -5.07
N GLU A 156 -14.43 12.02 -4.25
CA GLU A 156 -13.50 10.90 -4.09
C GLU A 156 -13.32 10.10 -5.39
N MET A 157 -14.40 9.83 -6.14
CA MET A 157 -14.31 9.14 -7.43
C MET A 157 -13.53 9.95 -8.46
N GLU A 158 -13.74 11.27 -8.51
CA GLU A 158 -12.95 12.15 -9.37
C GLU A 158 -11.47 12.19 -8.95
N PHE A 159 -11.20 12.27 -7.64
CA PHE A 159 -9.84 12.28 -7.10
C PHE A 159 -9.05 11.05 -7.57
N VAL A 160 -9.63 9.85 -7.42
CA VAL A 160 -8.95 8.61 -7.82
C VAL A 160 -8.89 8.45 -9.34
N ALA A 161 -9.85 8.99 -10.09
CA ALA A 161 -9.79 8.99 -11.56
C ALA A 161 -8.59 9.77 -12.09
N ILE A 162 -8.35 10.96 -11.54
CA ILE A 162 -7.16 11.77 -11.85
C ILE A 162 -5.89 11.03 -11.42
N ARG A 163 -5.89 10.43 -10.23
CA ARG A 163 -4.74 9.70 -9.67
C ARG A 163 -4.33 8.49 -10.52
N GLU A 164 -5.31 7.81 -11.10
CA GLU A 164 -5.13 6.64 -11.98
C GLU A 164 -5.04 6.99 -13.47
N HIS A 165 -5.16 8.27 -13.84
CA HIS A 165 -5.22 8.75 -15.22
C HIS A 165 -6.33 8.09 -16.06
N VAL A 166 -7.53 7.96 -15.48
CA VAL A 166 -8.73 7.44 -16.15
C VAL A 166 -9.90 8.39 -16.03
N ASP A 167 -10.97 8.13 -16.76
CA ASP A 167 -12.23 8.87 -16.65
C ASP A 167 -12.97 8.54 -15.33
N ALA A 168 -13.61 9.54 -14.72
CA ALA A 168 -14.35 9.36 -13.47
C ALA A 168 -15.56 8.42 -13.62
N GLU A 169 -16.11 8.31 -14.82
CA GLU A 169 -17.17 7.35 -15.13
C GLU A 169 -16.65 5.91 -15.08
N VAL A 170 -15.41 5.64 -15.50
CA VAL A 170 -14.80 4.31 -15.37
C VAL A 170 -14.69 3.92 -13.90
N VAL A 171 -14.27 4.86 -13.04
CA VAL A 171 -14.23 4.65 -11.59
C VAL A 171 -15.62 4.32 -11.04
N ARG A 172 -16.63 5.13 -11.39
CA ARG A 172 -18.01 4.93 -10.96
C ARG A 172 -18.55 3.56 -11.41
N GLU A 173 -18.32 3.17 -12.65
CA GLU A 173 -18.78 1.90 -13.21
C GLU A 173 -18.16 0.69 -12.50
N GLU A 174 -16.85 0.70 -12.26
CA GLU A 174 -16.16 -0.39 -11.55
C GLU A 174 -16.62 -0.52 -10.10
N ILE A 175 -16.84 0.62 -9.41
CA ILE A 175 -17.42 0.63 -8.06
C ILE A 175 -18.87 0.13 -8.09
N ALA A 176 -19.72 0.60 -9.02
CA ALA A 176 -21.12 0.19 -9.10
C ALA A 176 -21.30 -1.32 -9.34
N ALA A 177 -20.41 -1.90 -10.15
CA ALA A 177 -20.33 -3.35 -10.38
C ALA A 177 -19.79 -4.13 -9.17
N GLY A 178 -19.11 -3.43 -8.25
CA GLY A 178 -18.42 -4.03 -7.11
C GLY A 178 -17.16 -4.80 -7.53
N ARG A 179 -16.50 -4.35 -8.61
CA ARG A 179 -15.17 -4.81 -9.07
C ARG A 179 -14.03 -3.90 -8.61
N ALA A 180 -14.38 -2.78 -8.00
CA ALA A 180 -13.48 -1.89 -7.30
C ALA A 180 -14.11 -1.38 -6.00
N VAL A 181 -13.27 -1.03 -5.04
CA VAL A 181 -13.65 -0.36 -3.79
C VAL A 181 -12.81 0.89 -3.60
N LEU A 182 -13.37 1.84 -2.85
CA LEU A 182 -12.74 3.09 -2.47
C LEU A 182 -12.96 3.24 -0.95
N PRO A 183 -12.06 2.68 -0.12
CA PRO A 183 -12.20 2.72 1.34
C PRO A 183 -12.03 4.15 1.83
N ALA A 184 -13.12 4.74 2.34
CA ALA A 184 -13.18 6.17 2.58
C ALA A 184 -14.22 6.54 3.64
N ASN A 185 -14.01 6.05 4.86
CA ASN A 185 -14.93 6.28 5.97
C ASN A 185 -15.19 7.79 6.13
N VAL A 186 -16.44 8.16 6.40
CA VAL A 186 -16.87 9.55 6.60
C VAL A 186 -16.20 10.24 7.79
N ASN A 187 -15.63 9.46 8.72
CA ASN A 187 -14.87 9.92 9.88
C ASN A 187 -13.36 9.92 9.65
N HIS A 188 -12.89 9.64 8.43
CA HIS A 188 -11.48 9.77 8.05
C HIS A 188 -11.28 10.82 6.95
N PRO A 189 -11.50 12.10 7.27
CA PRO A 189 -11.40 13.15 6.28
C PRO A 189 -9.95 13.48 5.90
N GLU A 190 -8.96 12.98 6.64
CA GLU A 190 -7.53 13.21 6.37
C GLU A 190 -7.00 12.45 5.14
N ILE A 191 -7.68 11.38 4.69
CA ILE A 191 -7.17 10.56 3.58
C ILE A 191 -7.14 11.32 2.26
N GLU A 192 -6.11 11.05 1.48
CA GLU A 192 -6.03 11.26 0.03
C GLU A 192 -6.61 10.02 -0.66
N PRO A 193 -7.84 10.07 -1.22
CA PRO A 193 -8.54 8.89 -1.71
C PRO A 193 -7.75 8.02 -2.69
N MET A 194 -8.03 6.72 -2.67
CA MET A 194 -7.50 5.76 -3.62
C MET A 194 -8.48 4.63 -3.89
N ILE A 195 -8.32 4.01 -5.06
CA ILE A 195 -9.18 2.93 -5.54
C ILE A 195 -8.43 1.61 -5.59
N ILE A 196 -9.12 0.53 -5.21
CA ILE A 196 -8.60 -0.83 -5.22
C ILE A 196 -9.48 -1.66 -6.15
N GLY A 197 -8.92 -2.10 -7.28
CA GLY A 197 -9.61 -2.97 -8.23
C GLY A 197 -8.67 -3.44 -9.34
N LYS A 198 -8.99 -4.58 -9.97
CA LYS A 198 -8.14 -5.24 -10.98
C LYS A 198 -7.80 -4.35 -12.19
N ARG A 199 -8.70 -3.41 -12.53
CA ARG A 199 -8.57 -2.49 -13.66
C ARG A 199 -7.58 -1.34 -13.43
N PHE A 200 -7.21 -1.07 -12.17
CA PHE A 200 -6.36 0.03 -11.76
C PHE A 200 -4.93 -0.45 -11.46
N LEU A 201 -4.04 0.47 -11.08
CA LEU A 201 -2.71 0.11 -10.57
C LEU A 201 -2.81 -0.81 -9.36
N VAL A 202 -1.92 -1.80 -9.27
CA VAL A 202 -1.89 -2.74 -8.14
C VAL A 202 -1.47 -2.00 -6.87
N LYS A 203 -2.26 -2.15 -5.79
CA LYS A 203 -2.02 -1.47 -4.51
C LYS A 203 -1.22 -2.33 -3.54
N VAL A 204 -0.47 -1.71 -2.65
CA VAL A 204 0.28 -2.40 -1.59
C VAL A 204 -0.19 -1.94 -0.22
N ASN A 205 -0.50 -2.90 0.66
CA ASN A 205 -0.75 -2.63 2.08
C ASN A 205 0.50 -2.91 2.91
N ALA A 206 0.75 -2.06 3.92
CA ALA A 206 1.73 -2.30 4.97
C ALA A 206 1.05 -2.53 6.32
N ASN A 207 1.46 -3.58 7.04
CA ASN A 207 0.97 -3.83 8.40
C ASN A 207 1.88 -3.14 9.41
N ILE A 208 1.27 -2.41 10.34
CA ILE A 208 1.91 -1.88 11.54
C ILE A 208 1.14 -2.37 12.76
N GLY A 209 1.53 -1.93 13.95
CA GLY A 209 0.80 -2.20 15.16
C GLY A 209 1.72 -2.50 16.33
N ASN A 210 1.27 -2.05 17.50
CA ASN A 210 1.91 -2.35 18.75
C ASN A 210 1.71 -3.83 19.15
N SER A 211 2.54 -4.31 20.06
CA SER A 211 2.34 -5.63 20.67
C SER A 211 2.42 -5.54 22.19
N ALA A 212 1.97 -6.59 22.88
CA ALA A 212 2.13 -6.71 24.33
C ALA A 212 3.60 -6.64 24.81
N VAL A 213 4.57 -6.75 23.91
CA VAL A 213 6.00 -6.85 24.21
C VAL A 213 6.77 -5.57 23.87
N THR A 214 6.33 -4.79 22.87
CA THR A 214 7.08 -3.63 22.34
C THR A 214 6.18 -2.58 21.65
N SER A 215 6.74 -1.37 21.52
CA SER A 215 6.31 -0.19 20.75
C SER A 215 5.49 0.89 21.46
N SER A 216 5.80 2.16 21.18
CA SER A 216 5.09 3.36 21.64
C SER A 216 4.19 3.93 20.55
N ILE A 217 3.31 4.86 20.92
CA ILE A 217 2.41 5.55 19.98
C ILE A 217 3.23 6.29 18.90
N GLU A 218 4.31 6.96 19.29
CA GLU A 218 5.18 7.69 18.37
C GLU A 218 5.85 6.77 17.35
N GLU A 219 6.29 5.58 17.78
CA GLU A 219 6.87 4.59 16.88
C GLU A 219 5.86 4.07 15.86
N GLU A 220 4.59 3.87 16.23
CA GLU A 220 3.55 3.43 15.28
C GLU A 220 3.21 4.52 14.25
N VAL A 221 3.17 5.80 14.66
CA VAL A 221 3.03 6.91 13.71
C VAL A 221 4.26 7.03 12.82
N GLU A 222 5.49 6.85 13.35
CA GLU A 222 6.71 6.82 12.54
C GLU A 222 6.67 5.67 11.52
N LYS A 223 6.26 4.46 11.92
CA LYS A 223 6.14 3.33 10.99
C LYS A 223 5.12 3.58 9.88
N MET A 224 3.96 4.17 10.20
CA MET A 224 2.97 4.55 9.20
C MET A 224 3.52 5.58 8.19
N THR A 225 4.11 6.66 8.69
CA THR A 225 4.70 7.71 7.83
C THR A 225 5.87 7.19 7.01
N TRP A 226 6.65 6.26 7.57
CA TRP A 226 7.74 5.58 6.88
C TRP A 226 7.24 4.64 5.78
N ALA A 227 6.22 3.83 6.06
CA ALA A 227 5.64 2.92 5.07
C ALA A 227 5.03 3.68 3.88
N THR A 228 4.24 4.72 4.16
CA THR A 228 3.59 5.56 3.13
C THR A 228 4.61 6.34 2.31
N ARG A 229 5.71 6.81 2.91
CA ARG A 229 6.84 7.43 2.20
C ARG A 229 7.41 6.51 1.10
N TRP A 230 7.53 5.22 1.38
CA TRP A 230 8.12 4.25 0.46
C TRP A 230 7.13 3.63 -0.53
N GLY A 231 5.85 4.02 -0.47
CA GLY A 231 4.86 3.65 -1.47
C GLY A 231 3.71 2.78 -0.97
N ALA A 232 3.59 2.52 0.34
CA ALA A 232 2.42 1.82 0.87
C ALA A 232 1.15 2.61 0.55
N ASP A 233 0.24 1.97 -0.19
CA ASP A 233 -1.03 2.53 -0.61
C ASP A 233 -2.05 2.49 0.54
N THR A 234 -2.09 1.41 1.33
CA THR A 234 -2.88 1.39 2.57
C THR A 234 -2.03 0.91 3.74
N VAL A 235 -2.51 1.16 4.95
CA VAL A 235 -1.86 0.68 6.17
C VAL A 235 -2.88 -0.02 7.06
N MET A 236 -2.53 -1.19 7.60
CA MET A 236 -3.35 -1.84 8.63
C MET A 236 -2.75 -1.65 10.01
N ASP A 237 -3.55 -1.19 10.95
CA ASP A 237 -3.23 -1.24 12.38
C ASP A 237 -3.64 -2.59 12.96
N LEU A 238 -2.64 -3.45 13.18
CA LEU A 238 -2.78 -4.77 13.79
C LEU A 238 -2.39 -4.78 15.27
N SER A 239 -2.41 -3.61 15.92
CA SER A 239 -2.10 -3.41 17.34
C SER A 239 -2.85 -4.37 18.25
N THR A 240 -2.14 -4.95 19.22
CA THR A 240 -2.71 -5.84 20.25
C THR A 240 -2.13 -5.56 21.64
N GLY A 241 -2.86 -5.95 22.69
CA GLY A 241 -2.53 -5.59 24.07
C GLY A 241 -3.14 -4.25 24.49
N ARG A 242 -2.32 -3.33 25.01
CA ARG A 242 -2.79 -2.07 25.63
C ARG A 242 -2.80 -0.91 24.65
N ASN A 243 -3.56 0.13 25.00
CA ASN A 243 -3.60 1.40 24.29
C ASN A 243 -4.01 1.28 22.81
N ILE A 244 -4.79 0.26 22.43
CA ILE A 244 -5.15 0.00 21.02
C ILE A 244 -6.00 1.14 20.47
N HIS A 245 -7.04 1.54 21.20
CA HIS A 245 -7.89 2.67 20.80
C HIS A 245 -7.09 3.95 20.65
N THR A 246 -6.29 4.26 21.67
CA THR A 246 -5.48 5.47 21.70
C THR A 246 -4.44 5.47 20.57
N THR A 247 -3.68 4.39 20.38
CA THR A 247 -2.67 4.30 19.32
C THR A 247 -3.29 4.49 17.93
N ARG A 248 -4.44 3.84 17.70
CA ARG A 248 -5.16 3.96 16.43
C ARG A 248 -5.66 5.37 16.15
N GLU A 249 -6.09 6.11 17.17
CA GLU A 249 -6.49 7.52 17.02
C GLU A 249 -5.32 8.36 16.48
N TRP A 250 -4.13 8.19 17.03
CA TRP A 250 -2.93 8.88 16.53
C TRP A 250 -2.59 8.49 15.10
N VAL A 251 -2.69 7.21 14.75
CA VAL A 251 -2.43 6.72 13.40
C VAL A 251 -3.43 7.31 12.40
N LEU A 252 -4.74 7.21 12.66
CA LEU A 252 -5.80 7.72 11.80
C LEU A 252 -5.65 9.22 11.55
N ARG A 253 -5.50 10.02 12.62
CA ARG A 253 -5.39 11.48 12.50
C ARG A 253 -4.13 11.92 11.77
N ASN A 254 -3.16 11.04 11.59
CA ASN A 254 -1.91 11.28 10.87
C ASN A 254 -1.83 10.53 9.54
N SER A 255 -2.82 9.74 9.16
CA SER A 255 -2.72 8.92 7.95
C SER A 255 -3.23 9.67 6.73
N PRO A 256 -2.41 9.86 5.67
CA PRO A 256 -2.90 10.33 4.38
C PRO A 256 -3.51 9.19 3.55
N VAL A 257 -3.41 7.95 4.01
CA VAL A 257 -3.88 6.75 3.32
C VAL A 257 -4.98 6.03 4.10
N PRO A 258 -5.79 5.18 3.45
CA PRO A 258 -6.78 4.37 4.16
C PRO A 258 -6.17 3.48 5.23
N ILE A 259 -6.81 3.43 6.40
CA ILE A 259 -6.43 2.58 7.53
C ILE A 259 -7.38 1.38 7.67
N GLY A 260 -6.79 0.19 7.69
CA GLY A 260 -7.49 -1.05 7.96
C GLY A 260 -7.28 -1.58 9.38
N THR A 261 -8.19 -2.41 9.86
CA THR A 261 -8.04 -3.11 11.15
C THR A 261 -8.60 -4.54 11.09
N VAL A 262 -8.32 -5.31 12.14
CA VAL A 262 -9.04 -6.56 12.46
C VAL A 262 -9.82 -6.34 13.76
N PRO A 263 -11.11 -5.96 13.73
CA PRO A 263 -11.85 -5.61 14.96
C PRO A 263 -11.86 -6.71 16.02
N LEU A 264 -11.74 -7.97 15.60
CA LEU A 264 -11.68 -9.13 16.48
C LEU A 264 -10.48 -9.10 17.44
N TYR A 265 -9.37 -8.46 17.06
CA TYR A 265 -8.18 -8.38 17.92
C TYR A 265 -8.46 -7.51 19.15
N GLN A 266 -9.03 -6.32 18.95
CA GLN A 266 -9.38 -5.46 20.07
C GLN A 266 -10.54 -6.07 20.89
N ALA A 267 -11.54 -6.66 20.24
CA ALA A 267 -12.64 -7.34 20.93
C ALA A 267 -12.13 -8.46 21.86
N LEU A 268 -11.10 -9.21 21.42
CA LEU A 268 -10.46 -10.24 22.22
C LEU A 268 -9.73 -9.67 23.45
N GLU A 269 -9.08 -8.51 23.32
CA GLU A 269 -8.45 -7.83 24.46
C GLU A 269 -9.48 -7.33 25.48
N LYS A 270 -10.67 -6.89 25.03
CA LYS A 270 -11.78 -6.52 25.92
C LYS A 270 -12.27 -7.68 26.80
N VAL A 271 -11.99 -8.93 26.41
CA VAL A 271 -12.32 -10.16 27.17
C VAL A 271 -11.08 -10.88 27.72
N ASP A 272 -9.99 -10.14 27.97
CA ASP A 272 -8.75 -10.67 28.57
C ASP A 272 -8.15 -11.84 27.76
N GLY A 273 -8.23 -11.83 26.43
CA GLY A 273 -7.64 -12.88 25.59
C GLY A 273 -8.45 -14.16 25.49
N ARG A 274 -9.62 -14.24 26.13
CA ARG A 274 -10.46 -15.44 26.21
C ARG A 274 -11.45 -15.50 25.05
N ALA A 275 -11.10 -16.27 24.03
CA ALA A 275 -11.91 -16.41 22.84
C ALA A 275 -13.34 -16.84 23.18
N GLU A 276 -13.53 -17.75 24.12
CA GLU A 276 -14.84 -18.27 24.55
C GLU A 276 -15.75 -17.21 25.20
N GLU A 277 -15.20 -16.08 25.66
CA GLU A 277 -15.98 -14.99 26.25
C GLU A 277 -16.41 -13.92 25.24
N LEU A 278 -15.97 -14.03 23.98
CA LEU A 278 -16.46 -13.14 22.93
C LEU A 278 -17.97 -13.31 22.74
N THR A 279 -18.66 -12.18 22.56
CA THR A 279 -20.06 -12.15 22.14
C THR A 279 -20.23 -11.19 20.98
N TRP A 280 -21.37 -11.30 20.29
CA TRP A 280 -21.75 -10.36 19.24
C TRP A 280 -21.75 -8.91 19.75
N GLU A 281 -22.24 -8.67 20.97
CA GLU A 281 -22.35 -7.32 21.54
C GLU A 281 -20.99 -6.67 21.76
N ILE A 282 -19.99 -7.43 22.23
CA ILE A 282 -18.61 -6.92 22.42
C ILE A 282 -17.97 -6.61 21.07
N TYR A 283 -18.18 -7.49 20.09
CA TYR A 283 -17.65 -7.29 18.74
C TYR A 283 -18.31 -6.10 18.04
N LYS A 284 -19.64 -6.01 18.08
CA LYS A 284 -20.45 -4.91 17.54
C LYS A 284 -20.03 -3.57 18.15
N ASP A 285 -19.85 -3.51 19.47
CA ASP A 285 -19.36 -2.33 20.18
C ASP A 285 -17.97 -1.90 19.68
N THR A 286 -17.09 -2.87 19.43
CA THR A 286 -15.74 -2.62 18.89
C THR A 286 -15.78 -2.11 17.45
N VAL A 287 -16.67 -2.65 16.60
CA VAL A 287 -16.86 -2.16 15.23
C VAL A 287 -17.36 -0.72 15.23
N LEU A 288 -18.36 -0.41 16.07
CA LEU A 288 -18.90 0.96 16.18
C LEU A 288 -17.83 1.95 16.63
N GLU A 289 -17.05 1.59 17.66
CA GLU A 289 -15.91 2.40 18.13
C GLU A 289 -14.93 2.71 16.98
N GLN A 290 -14.52 1.70 16.22
CA GLN A 290 -13.56 1.87 15.14
C GLN A 290 -14.13 2.66 13.94
N ALA A 291 -15.41 2.46 13.63
CA ALA A 291 -16.10 3.21 12.58
C ALA A 291 -16.23 4.71 12.93
N GLU A 292 -16.47 5.02 14.22
CA GLU A 292 -16.50 6.39 14.73
C GLU A 292 -15.12 7.07 14.70
N GLN A 293 -14.03 6.31 14.92
CA GLN A 293 -12.67 6.86 14.80
C GLN A 293 -12.28 7.17 13.36
N GLY A 294 -12.80 6.42 12.38
CA GLY A 294 -12.48 6.58 10.96
C GLY A 294 -11.75 5.41 10.31
N VAL A 295 -11.82 4.20 10.85
CA VAL A 295 -11.27 3.03 10.14
C VAL A 295 -11.96 2.85 8.78
N ASP A 296 -11.20 2.77 7.69
CA ASP A 296 -11.74 2.75 6.33
C ASP A 296 -12.17 1.37 5.86
N TYR A 297 -11.49 0.33 6.34
CA TYR A 297 -11.85 -1.04 6.05
C TYR A 297 -11.57 -1.99 7.22
N MET A 298 -12.35 -3.05 7.31
CA MET A 298 -12.26 -4.01 8.42
C MET A 298 -12.15 -5.43 7.90
N THR A 299 -11.14 -6.14 8.38
CA THR A 299 -10.98 -7.58 8.15
C THR A 299 -11.92 -8.37 9.05
N VAL A 300 -12.92 -9.01 8.43
CA VAL A 300 -13.97 -9.76 9.13
C VAL A 300 -13.94 -11.22 8.71
N HIS A 301 -13.67 -12.11 9.66
CA HIS A 301 -13.50 -13.55 9.45
C HIS A 301 -14.84 -14.31 9.49
N ALA A 302 -15.87 -13.75 8.84
CA ALA A 302 -17.22 -14.34 8.80
C ALA A 302 -17.30 -15.62 7.94
N GLY A 303 -16.27 -15.92 7.14
CA GLY A 303 -16.17 -17.17 6.37
C GLY A 303 -15.77 -18.40 7.20
N VAL A 304 -15.28 -18.20 8.43
CA VAL A 304 -14.87 -19.30 9.32
C VAL A 304 -16.10 -19.91 9.98
N ARG A 305 -16.71 -20.88 9.30
CA ARG A 305 -17.90 -21.59 9.78
C ARG A 305 -17.54 -22.79 10.64
N LEU A 306 -18.41 -23.14 11.59
CA LEU A 306 -18.23 -24.30 12.48
C LEU A 306 -17.97 -25.59 11.69
N ALA A 307 -18.71 -25.80 10.60
CA ALA A 307 -18.59 -26.98 9.75
C ALA A 307 -17.24 -27.09 9.03
N TYR A 308 -16.46 -26.01 8.94
CA TYR A 308 -15.19 -25.98 8.23
C TYR A 308 -13.99 -26.26 9.14
N VAL A 309 -14.13 -26.07 10.45
CA VAL A 309 -13.04 -26.33 11.42
C VAL A 309 -12.50 -27.76 11.32
N PRO A 310 -13.33 -28.83 11.19
CA PRO A 310 -12.79 -30.19 11.03
C PRO A 310 -12.00 -30.41 9.73
N LEU A 311 -12.23 -29.60 8.69
CA LEU A 311 -11.51 -29.72 7.42
C LEU A 311 -10.02 -29.40 7.57
N THR A 312 -9.65 -28.59 8.58
CA THR A 312 -8.26 -28.22 8.84
C THR A 312 -7.50 -29.24 9.69
N ALA A 313 -8.16 -30.30 10.19
CA ALA A 313 -7.56 -31.25 11.13
C ALA A 313 -6.35 -32.01 10.56
N ASN A 314 -6.32 -32.21 9.23
CA ASN A 314 -5.24 -32.93 8.55
C ASN A 314 -4.21 -32.01 7.88
N ARG A 315 -4.31 -30.69 8.08
CA ARG A 315 -3.33 -29.73 7.54
C ARG A 315 -1.98 -29.90 8.22
N LYS A 316 -0.92 -29.61 7.47
CA LYS A 316 0.46 -29.57 7.96
C LYS A 316 0.66 -28.46 9.00
N THR A 317 0.04 -27.30 8.77
CA THR A 317 0.19 -26.10 9.61
C THR A 317 -1.10 -25.64 10.27
N GLY A 318 -2.22 -26.34 10.05
CA GLY A 318 -3.50 -26.03 10.69
C GLY A 318 -4.10 -24.69 10.22
N ILE A 319 -4.58 -23.91 11.18
CA ILE A 319 -5.12 -22.57 10.98
C ILE A 319 -4.04 -21.56 11.37
N VAL A 320 -3.53 -20.80 10.41
CA VAL A 320 -2.48 -19.80 10.63
C VAL A 320 -2.97 -18.35 10.67
N SER A 321 -4.24 -18.11 10.29
CA SER A 321 -4.87 -16.82 10.52
C SER A 321 -5.14 -16.66 12.01
N ARG A 322 -4.62 -15.59 12.62
CA ARG A 322 -4.91 -15.25 14.03
C ARG A 322 -6.41 -15.03 14.23
N GLY A 323 -7.05 -14.23 13.38
CA GLY A 323 -8.50 -14.00 13.44
C GLY A 323 -9.31 -15.26 13.18
N GLY A 324 -8.89 -16.08 12.22
CA GLY A 324 -9.53 -17.37 11.94
C GLY A 324 -9.42 -18.37 13.10
N SER A 325 -8.26 -18.43 13.76
CA SER A 325 -8.03 -19.29 14.92
C SER A 325 -8.87 -18.87 16.14
N ILE A 326 -9.03 -17.56 16.37
CA ILE A 326 -9.93 -17.03 17.42
C ILE A 326 -11.38 -17.46 17.15
N MET A 327 -11.87 -17.32 15.92
CA MET A 327 -13.23 -17.73 15.57
C MET A 327 -13.41 -19.24 15.65
N ALA A 328 -12.44 -20.03 15.21
CA ALA A 328 -12.49 -21.49 15.33
C ALA A 328 -12.54 -21.92 16.81
N ALA A 329 -11.74 -21.30 17.68
CA ALA A 329 -11.76 -21.56 19.12
C ALA A 329 -13.13 -21.23 19.74
N TRP A 330 -13.73 -20.09 19.38
CA TRP A 330 -15.07 -19.72 19.82
C TRP A 330 -16.13 -20.73 19.36
N CYS A 331 -16.12 -21.11 18.08
CA CYS A 331 -17.05 -22.09 17.51
C CYS A 331 -16.94 -23.45 18.22
N LEU A 332 -15.72 -23.89 18.54
CA LEU A 332 -15.49 -25.15 19.27
C LEU A 332 -15.95 -25.07 20.74
N ALA A 333 -15.70 -23.95 21.43
CA ALA A 333 -16.09 -23.77 22.82
C ALA A 333 -17.61 -23.77 23.02
N HIS A 334 -18.34 -23.17 22.07
CA HIS A 334 -19.80 -23.04 22.15
C HIS A 334 -20.57 -24.08 21.36
N HIS A 335 -19.90 -24.79 20.44
CA HIS A 335 -20.53 -25.66 19.44
C HIS A 335 -21.67 -24.96 18.68
N LYS A 336 -21.42 -23.71 18.28
CA LYS A 336 -22.35 -22.84 17.54
C LYS A 336 -21.71 -22.32 16.27
N GLU A 337 -22.55 -21.91 15.32
CA GLU A 337 -22.07 -21.23 14.11
C GLU A 337 -21.45 -19.88 14.48
N SER A 338 -20.48 -19.44 13.68
CA SER A 338 -19.79 -18.17 13.85
C SER A 338 -20.78 -17.01 14.04
N PHE A 339 -20.69 -16.31 15.17
CA PHE A 339 -21.54 -15.14 15.42
C PHE A 339 -21.30 -14.03 14.39
N LEU A 340 -20.12 -13.99 13.74
CA LEU A 340 -19.84 -13.06 12.65
C LEU A 340 -20.63 -13.39 11.38
N TYR A 341 -20.83 -14.69 11.13
CA TYR A 341 -21.66 -15.17 10.01
C TYR A 341 -23.14 -14.95 10.32
N GLU A 342 -23.60 -15.33 11.51
CA GLU A 342 -25.02 -15.24 11.89
C GLU A 342 -25.53 -13.78 11.95
N ASN A 343 -24.68 -12.82 12.32
CA ASN A 343 -25.05 -11.41 12.44
C ASN A 343 -24.51 -10.54 11.28
N PHE A 344 -24.18 -11.14 10.15
CA PHE A 344 -23.52 -10.44 9.04
C PHE A 344 -24.37 -9.30 8.45
N GLU A 345 -25.69 -9.46 8.36
CA GLU A 345 -26.59 -8.39 7.85
C GLU A 345 -26.64 -7.18 8.80
N GLU A 346 -26.71 -7.41 10.12
CA GLU A 346 -26.65 -6.32 11.10
C GLU A 346 -25.29 -5.60 11.04
N LEU A 347 -24.20 -6.33 10.81
CA LEU A 347 -22.89 -5.73 10.59
C LEU A 347 -22.89 -4.85 9.33
N CYS A 348 -23.53 -5.28 8.24
CA CYS A 348 -23.63 -4.49 7.02
C CYS A 348 -24.36 -3.16 7.24
N GLU A 349 -25.43 -3.14 8.05
CA GLU A 349 -26.14 -1.91 8.39
C GLU A 349 -25.23 -0.90 9.10
N ILE A 350 -24.36 -1.38 10.00
CA ILE A 350 -23.37 -0.53 10.67
C ILE A 350 -22.38 0.02 9.65
N LEU A 351 -21.73 -0.84 8.85
CA LEU A 351 -20.68 -0.40 7.93
C LEU A 351 -21.21 0.57 6.87
N ALA A 352 -22.45 0.37 6.40
CA ALA A 352 -23.12 1.24 5.44
C ALA A 352 -23.37 2.67 5.97
N ALA A 353 -23.50 2.83 7.29
CA ALA A 353 -23.74 4.13 7.92
C ALA A 353 -22.48 5.02 7.96
N TYR A 354 -21.29 4.44 7.78
CA TYR A 354 -20.01 5.16 7.90
C TYR A 354 -19.13 5.09 6.65
N ASP A 355 -19.52 4.32 5.62
CA ASP A 355 -18.69 3.98 4.45
C ASP A 355 -17.43 3.17 4.80
N VAL A 356 -17.58 2.18 5.69
CA VAL A 356 -16.51 1.22 6.00
C VAL A 356 -16.56 0.07 4.98
N THR A 357 -15.44 -0.22 4.35
CA THR A 357 -15.31 -1.31 3.38
C THR A 357 -15.06 -2.64 4.10
N TYR A 358 -15.73 -3.71 3.66
CA TYR A 358 -15.35 -5.05 4.08
C TYR A 358 -14.04 -5.48 3.43
N SER A 359 -13.12 -5.98 4.25
CA SER A 359 -12.12 -6.94 3.84
C SER A 359 -12.58 -8.31 4.36
N LEU A 360 -13.16 -9.15 3.50
CA LEU A 360 -13.66 -10.45 3.94
C LEU A 360 -12.47 -11.40 4.16
N GLY A 361 -12.18 -11.68 5.43
CA GLY A 361 -10.94 -12.30 5.87
C GLY A 361 -10.81 -13.78 5.49
N ASP A 362 -9.58 -14.21 5.25
CA ASP A 362 -9.20 -15.57 4.84
C ASP A 362 -8.78 -16.43 6.05
N GLY A 363 -9.70 -16.61 6.98
CA GLY A 363 -9.45 -17.29 8.25
C GLY A 363 -8.90 -18.72 8.11
N LEU A 364 -9.17 -19.39 7.00
CA LEU A 364 -8.69 -20.73 6.65
C LEU A 364 -7.66 -20.69 5.52
N ARG A 365 -6.92 -19.60 5.32
CA ARG A 365 -5.79 -19.57 4.36
C ARG A 365 -4.72 -20.63 4.68
N PRO A 366 -3.96 -21.10 3.67
CA PRO A 366 -2.86 -22.04 3.87
C PRO A 366 -1.63 -21.36 4.49
N GLY A 367 -1.04 -22.00 5.51
CA GLY A 367 0.22 -21.59 6.16
C GLY A 367 1.46 -22.39 5.74
N SER A 368 1.29 -23.29 4.78
CA SER A 368 2.39 -23.99 4.12
C SER A 368 1.97 -24.36 2.71
N ILE A 369 2.94 -24.57 1.82
CA ILE A 369 2.65 -24.99 0.43
C ILE A 369 1.92 -26.34 0.36
N ALA A 370 2.01 -27.16 1.41
CA ALA A 370 1.32 -28.44 1.51
C ALA A 370 -0.20 -28.27 1.71
N ASP A 371 -0.62 -27.22 2.39
CA ASP A 371 -2.03 -26.93 2.71
C ASP A 371 -2.72 -26.11 1.61
N ALA A 372 -1.96 -25.66 0.59
CA ALA A 372 -2.45 -24.79 -0.47
C ALA A 372 -3.51 -25.47 -1.34
N ASN A 373 -4.61 -24.74 -1.58
CA ASN A 373 -5.76 -25.12 -2.42
C ASN A 373 -6.54 -26.32 -1.86
N ASP A 374 -6.52 -26.50 -0.53
CA ASP A 374 -7.26 -27.58 0.10
C ASP A 374 -8.77 -27.27 0.24
N GLN A 375 -9.50 -28.25 0.77
CA GLN A 375 -10.95 -28.14 0.92
C GLN A 375 -11.36 -27.03 1.89
N ALA A 376 -10.62 -26.82 2.98
CA ALA A 376 -10.96 -25.81 3.98
C ALA A 376 -10.84 -24.39 3.39
N GLN A 377 -9.77 -24.12 2.64
CA GLN A 377 -9.55 -22.85 1.97
C GLN A 377 -10.68 -22.52 0.99
N PHE A 378 -11.00 -23.45 0.08
CA PHE A 378 -12.04 -23.21 -0.92
C PHE A 378 -13.47 -23.29 -0.38
N ALA A 379 -13.71 -23.95 0.75
CA ALA A 379 -14.99 -23.89 1.44
C ALA A 379 -15.25 -22.48 2.01
N GLU A 380 -14.23 -21.87 2.63
CA GLU A 380 -14.29 -20.49 3.07
C GLU A 380 -14.51 -19.53 1.89
N LEU A 381 -13.73 -19.65 0.82
CA LEU A 381 -13.86 -18.77 -0.37
C LEU A 381 -15.30 -18.76 -0.93
N ARG A 382 -15.98 -19.92 -1.00
CA ARG A 382 -17.39 -20.00 -1.41
C ARG A 382 -18.31 -19.22 -0.47
N THR A 383 -18.06 -19.29 0.83
CA THR A 383 -18.80 -18.49 1.81
C THR A 383 -18.50 -17.00 1.64
N LEU A 384 -17.26 -16.60 1.35
CA LEU A 384 -16.94 -15.19 1.10
C LEU A 384 -17.67 -14.66 -0.15
N GLY A 385 -17.85 -15.48 -1.19
CA GLY A 385 -18.68 -15.13 -2.35
C GLY A 385 -20.16 -14.93 -2.01
N GLU A 386 -20.72 -15.76 -1.13
CA GLU A 386 -22.06 -15.56 -0.57
C GLU A 386 -22.15 -14.25 0.21
N LEU A 387 -21.24 -14.02 1.15
CA LEU A 387 -21.20 -12.82 1.99
C LEU A 387 -21.02 -11.53 1.18
N ASN A 388 -20.21 -11.56 0.12
CA ASN A 388 -20.07 -10.44 -0.83
C ASN A 388 -21.42 -10.06 -1.47
N LYS A 389 -22.22 -11.06 -1.88
CA LYS A 389 -23.57 -10.82 -2.42
C LYS A 389 -24.49 -10.19 -1.37
N ILE A 390 -24.37 -10.61 -0.11
CA ILE A 390 -25.11 -10.00 1.01
C ILE A 390 -24.68 -8.55 1.21
N ALA A 391 -23.38 -8.28 1.38
CA ALA A 391 -22.85 -6.93 1.57
C ALA A 391 -23.27 -5.96 0.44
N LYS A 392 -23.23 -6.43 -0.82
CA LYS A 392 -23.72 -5.69 -1.98
C LYS A 392 -25.21 -5.32 -1.87
N ARG A 393 -26.09 -6.12 -1.25
CA ARG A 393 -27.51 -5.75 -1.04
C ARG A 393 -27.67 -4.57 -0.08
N PHE A 394 -26.78 -4.48 0.91
CA PHE A 394 -26.72 -3.37 1.88
C PHE A 394 -25.87 -2.20 1.39
N HIS A 395 -25.44 -2.22 0.12
CA HIS A 395 -24.56 -1.23 -0.48
C HIS A 395 -23.20 -1.09 0.22
N VAL A 396 -22.71 -2.11 0.92
CA VAL A 396 -21.38 -2.08 1.53
C VAL A 396 -20.33 -2.51 0.50
N GLN A 397 -19.24 -1.74 0.43
CA GLN A 397 -18.09 -2.05 -0.42
C GLN A 397 -17.38 -3.32 0.08
N THR A 398 -16.85 -4.16 -0.79
CA THR A 398 -16.23 -5.43 -0.37
C THR A 398 -15.02 -5.78 -1.23
N MET A 399 -13.91 -6.09 -0.57
CA MET A 399 -12.78 -6.84 -1.11
C MET A 399 -12.65 -8.18 -0.38
N ILE A 400 -12.06 -9.17 -1.05
CA ILE A 400 -11.90 -10.54 -0.55
C ILE A 400 -10.44 -10.76 -0.20
N GLU A 401 -10.16 -11.27 0.99
CA GLU A 401 -8.80 -11.70 1.34
C GLU A 401 -8.49 -13.07 0.76
N GLY A 402 -7.22 -13.30 0.45
CA GLY A 402 -6.74 -14.49 -0.24
C GLY A 402 -5.39 -14.97 0.25
N PRO A 403 -4.97 -16.13 -0.26
CA PRO A 403 -4.12 -17.09 0.43
C PRO A 403 -2.76 -16.56 0.87
N GLY A 404 -2.15 -17.29 1.83
CA GLY A 404 -0.78 -17.08 2.30
C GLY A 404 0.25 -17.90 1.51
N HIS A 405 0.39 -19.19 1.80
CA HIS A 405 1.45 -20.01 1.20
C HIS A 405 0.91 -20.83 0.02
N VAL A 406 1.38 -20.54 -1.21
CA VAL A 406 0.89 -21.19 -2.43
C VAL A 406 2.05 -21.41 -3.42
N PRO A 407 2.38 -22.65 -3.79
CA PRO A 407 3.42 -22.89 -4.79
C PRO A 407 2.96 -22.41 -6.17
N MET A 408 3.89 -21.91 -6.99
CA MET A 408 3.59 -21.16 -8.23
C MET A 408 2.55 -21.82 -9.17
N HIS A 409 2.60 -23.14 -9.34
CA HIS A 409 1.67 -23.88 -10.21
C HIS A 409 0.20 -23.87 -9.75
N LYS A 410 -0.06 -23.51 -8.49
CA LYS A 410 -1.40 -23.42 -7.88
C LYS A 410 -1.95 -21.99 -7.82
N ILE A 411 -1.12 -20.97 -8.06
CA ILE A 411 -1.53 -19.57 -7.91
C ILE A 411 -2.67 -19.22 -8.90
N LYS A 412 -2.63 -19.72 -10.13
CA LYS A 412 -3.64 -19.38 -11.16
C LYS A 412 -5.04 -19.86 -10.80
N GLU A 413 -5.14 -21.04 -10.19
CA GLU A 413 -6.43 -21.58 -9.74
C GLU A 413 -7.09 -20.69 -8.68
N ASN A 414 -6.30 -20.10 -7.78
CA ASN A 414 -6.83 -19.22 -6.72
C ASN A 414 -7.52 -17.99 -7.31
N ILE A 415 -6.88 -17.34 -8.29
CA ILE A 415 -7.46 -16.15 -8.93
C ILE A 415 -8.67 -16.52 -9.78
N ASP A 416 -8.63 -17.63 -10.54
CA ASP A 416 -9.79 -18.05 -11.35
C ASP A 416 -11.01 -18.34 -10.49
N LEU A 417 -10.83 -19.10 -9.41
CA LEU A 417 -11.91 -19.42 -8.49
C LEU A 417 -12.42 -18.19 -7.76
N GLN A 418 -11.54 -17.28 -7.32
CA GLN A 418 -11.99 -16.07 -6.63
C GLN A 418 -12.82 -15.18 -7.57
N GLN A 419 -12.40 -14.99 -8.81
CA GLN A 419 -13.14 -14.16 -9.77
C GLN A 419 -14.51 -14.76 -10.09
N GLU A 420 -14.58 -16.09 -10.28
CA GLU A 420 -15.83 -16.80 -10.54
C GLU A 420 -16.78 -16.78 -9.33
N ILE A 421 -16.28 -17.10 -8.14
CA ILE A 421 -17.09 -17.31 -6.93
C ILE A 421 -17.51 -15.99 -6.30
N CYS A 422 -16.65 -14.98 -6.33
CA CYS A 422 -16.84 -13.71 -5.63
C CYS A 422 -17.27 -12.57 -6.57
N ASP A 423 -17.82 -12.88 -7.74
CA ASP A 423 -18.33 -11.91 -8.73
C ASP A 423 -17.32 -10.78 -9.02
N GLU A 424 -16.06 -11.16 -9.29
CA GLU A 424 -14.94 -10.26 -9.61
C GLU A 424 -14.66 -9.15 -8.56
N ALA A 425 -15.10 -9.34 -7.30
CA ALA A 425 -14.74 -8.42 -6.21
C ALA A 425 -13.21 -8.29 -6.09
N PRO A 426 -12.67 -7.11 -5.71
CA PRO A 426 -11.23 -6.92 -5.56
C PRO A 426 -10.63 -7.99 -4.65
N PHE A 427 -9.52 -8.59 -5.11
CA PHE A 427 -8.80 -9.60 -4.35
C PHE A 427 -7.62 -8.95 -3.62
N TYR A 428 -7.41 -9.31 -2.36
CA TYR A 428 -6.38 -8.81 -1.47
C TYR A 428 -5.58 -9.97 -0.89
N THR A 429 -4.29 -10.13 -1.24
CA THR A 429 -3.54 -11.36 -0.92
C THR A 429 -2.29 -11.12 -0.09
N LEU A 430 -1.98 -12.02 0.85
CA LEU A 430 -0.74 -12.01 1.64
C LEU A 430 0.36 -12.78 0.91
N GLY A 431 1.09 -12.08 0.03
CA GLY A 431 2.00 -12.72 -0.93
C GLY A 431 1.25 -13.16 -2.20
N PRO A 432 1.20 -14.47 -2.54
CA PRO A 432 1.52 -15.61 -1.68
C PRO A 432 2.99 -16.02 -1.62
N LEU A 433 3.42 -16.63 -0.50
CA LEU A 433 4.73 -17.27 -0.38
C LEU A 433 4.80 -18.51 -1.27
N THR A 434 5.76 -18.52 -2.20
CA THR A 434 5.91 -19.61 -3.19
C THR A 434 6.65 -20.84 -2.66
N THR A 435 7.35 -20.71 -1.53
CA THR A 435 8.10 -21.77 -0.86
C THR A 435 8.30 -21.45 0.62
N ASP A 436 8.39 -22.48 1.45
CA ASP A 436 8.47 -22.37 2.92
C ASP A 436 9.91 -22.48 3.47
N VAL A 437 10.91 -22.62 2.59
CA VAL A 437 12.27 -23.03 2.99
C VAL A 437 13.24 -21.87 3.26
N ALA A 438 12.78 -20.62 3.16
CA ALA A 438 13.65 -19.44 3.22
C ALA A 438 13.15 -18.36 4.21
N PRO A 439 12.92 -18.70 5.50
CA PRO A 439 12.67 -17.69 6.52
C PRO A 439 13.83 -16.68 6.55
N ALA A 440 13.54 -15.43 6.92
CA ALA A 440 14.38 -14.23 6.72
C ALA A 440 14.30 -13.62 5.31
N TYR A 441 13.83 -14.39 4.32
CA TYR A 441 13.70 -13.97 2.92
C TYR A 441 12.27 -14.09 2.41
N ASP A 442 11.29 -14.11 3.31
CA ASP A 442 9.88 -14.31 2.96
C ASP A 442 9.33 -13.16 2.11
N HIS A 443 9.85 -11.94 2.26
CA HIS A 443 9.60 -10.83 1.33
C HIS A 443 9.92 -11.20 -0.13
N ILE A 444 10.98 -11.97 -0.39
CA ILE A 444 11.36 -12.44 -1.74
C ILE A 444 10.47 -13.61 -2.16
N THR A 445 10.31 -14.63 -1.31
CA THR A 445 9.52 -15.83 -1.66
C THR A 445 8.07 -15.45 -1.96
N SER A 446 7.53 -14.48 -1.23
CA SER A 446 6.22 -13.91 -1.44
C SER A 446 6.17 -12.89 -2.57
N GLY A 447 7.21 -12.07 -2.77
CA GLY A 447 7.28 -11.12 -3.89
C GLY A 447 7.12 -11.79 -5.25
N ILE A 448 7.66 -13.01 -5.42
CA ILE A 448 7.45 -13.84 -6.62
C ILE A 448 5.96 -14.16 -6.80
N GLY A 449 5.30 -14.69 -5.77
CA GLY A 449 3.90 -15.06 -5.85
C GLY A 449 2.98 -13.85 -5.99
N ALA A 450 3.31 -12.75 -5.32
CA ALA A 450 2.61 -11.48 -5.35
C ALA A 450 2.58 -10.89 -6.77
N ALA A 451 3.73 -10.86 -7.46
CA ALA A 451 3.79 -10.41 -8.85
C ALA A 451 2.94 -11.30 -9.78
N MET A 452 3.00 -12.63 -9.61
CA MET A 452 2.23 -13.57 -10.41
C MET A 452 0.72 -13.44 -10.20
N ILE A 453 0.27 -13.37 -8.94
CA ILE A 453 -1.16 -13.33 -8.62
C ILE A 453 -1.78 -11.98 -8.99
N ALA A 454 -1.04 -10.87 -8.80
CA ALA A 454 -1.45 -9.54 -9.23
C ALA A 454 -1.52 -9.41 -10.75
N TRP A 455 -0.57 -10.00 -11.48
CA TRP A 455 -0.62 -10.05 -12.94
C TRP A 455 -1.94 -10.68 -13.43
N TRP A 456 -2.39 -11.75 -12.78
CA TRP A 456 -3.64 -12.40 -13.16
C TRP A 456 -4.91 -11.73 -12.65
N GLY A 457 -4.82 -10.84 -11.65
CA GLY A 457 -5.93 -9.97 -11.30
C GLY A 457 -6.11 -9.60 -9.84
N THR A 458 -5.17 -9.92 -8.95
CA THR A 458 -5.21 -9.37 -7.58
C THR A 458 -5.10 -7.85 -7.59
N ALA A 459 -5.94 -7.18 -6.81
CA ALA A 459 -6.06 -5.73 -6.78
C ALA A 459 -5.15 -5.07 -5.74
N MET A 460 -4.97 -5.72 -4.58
CA MET A 460 -4.10 -5.25 -3.52
C MET A 460 -3.24 -6.39 -2.97
N LEU A 461 -2.00 -6.07 -2.62
CA LEU A 461 -1.03 -7.02 -2.07
C LEU A 461 -0.69 -6.61 -0.65
N CYS A 462 -0.95 -7.48 0.33
CA CYS A 462 -0.42 -7.31 1.67
C CYS A 462 1.06 -7.67 1.62
N TYR A 463 1.91 -6.74 2.02
CA TYR A 463 3.33 -6.99 2.05
C TYR A 463 3.69 -8.11 3.04
N VAL A 464 4.88 -8.65 2.88
CA VAL A 464 5.50 -9.60 3.78
C VAL A 464 6.90 -9.08 4.04
N THR A 465 7.26 -8.98 5.32
CA THR A 465 8.57 -8.43 5.71
C THR A 465 9.63 -9.53 5.72
N PRO A 466 10.94 -9.20 5.74
CA PRO A 466 11.97 -10.19 5.98
C PRO A 466 11.74 -11.01 7.27
N LYS A 467 11.11 -10.42 8.29
CA LYS A 467 10.92 -11.04 9.60
C LYS A 467 9.59 -11.75 9.80
N GLU A 468 8.77 -11.93 8.77
CA GLU A 468 7.41 -12.49 8.86
C GLU A 468 7.28 -13.67 9.85
N HIS A 469 8.09 -14.72 9.66
CA HIS A 469 8.07 -15.93 10.50
C HIS A 469 9.10 -15.91 11.66
N LEU A 470 9.71 -14.76 11.93
CA LEU A 470 10.85 -14.63 12.86
C LEU A 470 10.62 -13.60 13.97
N GLY A 471 9.84 -12.56 13.74
CA GLY A 471 9.56 -11.54 14.75
C GLY A 471 8.95 -10.26 14.19
N LEU A 472 8.81 -9.26 15.07
CA LEU A 472 8.24 -7.97 14.69
C LEU A 472 9.21 -7.19 13.78
N PRO A 473 8.74 -6.61 12.67
CA PRO A 473 9.58 -5.83 11.78
C PRO A 473 9.99 -4.50 12.43
N ASN A 474 11.25 -4.11 12.22
CA ASN A 474 11.73 -2.77 12.52
C ASN A 474 11.53 -1.85 11.30
N ARG A 475 11.97 -0.60 11.41
CA ARG A 475 11.83 0.42 10.36
C ARG A 475 12.43 -0.01 9.00
N ASP A 476 13.59 -0.65 9.00
CA ASP A 476 14.27 -1.07 7.77
C ASP A 476 13.62 -2.32 7.15
N ASP A 477 13.10 -3.22 7.99
CA ASP A 477 12.30 -4.36 7.54
C ASP A 477 11.00 -3.88 6.85
N VAL A 478 10.37 -2.83 7.39
CA VAL A 478 9.20 -2.17 6.78
C VAL A 478 9.55 -1.58 5.42
N LYS A 479 10.64 -0.81 5.30
CA LYS A 479 11.12 -0.27 4.01
C LYS A 479 11.34 -1.42 3.01
N THR A 480 12.07 -2.46 3.42
CA THR A 480 12.39 -3.61 2.58
C THR A 480 11.13 -4.30 2.07
N GLY A 481 10.15 -4.54 2.94
CA GLY A 481 8.86 -5.12 2.57
C GLY A 481 8.10 -4.25 1.57
N VAL A 482 7.99 -2.94 1.84
CA VAL A 482 7.26 -2.01 0.96
C VAL A 482 7.91 -1.93 -0.42
N ILE A 483 9.22 -1.72 -0.50
CA ILE A 483 9.95 -1.66 -1.78
C ILE A 483 9.79 -2.97 -2.56
N THR A 484 9.92 -4.12 -1.89
CA THR A 484 9.75 -5.43 -2.54
C THR A 484 8.36 -5.58 -3.15
N TYR A 485 7.33 -5.12 -2.45
CA TYR A 485 5.96 -5.22 -2.94
C TYR A 485 5.59 -4.15 -3.97
N LYS A 486 6.22 -2.96 -3.94
CA LYS A 486 6.09 -2.00 -5.04
C LYS A 486 6.76 -2.51 -6.32
N ILE A 487 7.87 -3.24 -6.22
CA ILE A 487 8.45 -3.97 -7.36
C ILE A 487 7.46 -5.01 -7.87
N ALA A 488 6.88 -5.83 -6.99
CA ALA A 488 5.92 -6.87 -7.39
C ALA A 488 4.65 -6.30 -8.05
N ALA A 489 4.10 -5.24 -7.47
CA ALA A 489 2.93 -4.52 -7.99
C ALA A 489 3.23 -3.91 -9.37
N HIS A 490 4.34 -3.20 -9.51
CA HIS A 490 4.75 -2.60 -10.78
C HIS A 490 5.05 -3.64 -11.85
N ALA A 491 5.73 -4.74 -11.50
CA ALA A 491 5.96 -5.87 -12.41
C ALA A 491 4.65 -6.50 -12.89
N ALA A 492 3.64 -6.59 -12.02
CA ALA A 492 2.30 -7.03 -12.39
C ALA A 492 1.60 -6.03 -13.32
N ASP A 493 1.73 -4.72 -13.07
CA ASP A 493 1.17 -3.68 -13.94
C ASP A 493 1.80 -3.68 -15.34
N LEU A 494 3.13 -3.89 -15.45
CA LEU A 494 3.81 -4.12 -16.72
C LEU A 494 3.26 -5.37 -17.44
N ALA A 495 3.11 -6.49 -16.72
CA ALA A 495 2.60 -7.74 -17.28
C ALA A 495 1.11 -7.66 -17.69
N LYS A 496 0.33 -6.81 -17.03
CA LYS A 496 -1.05 -6.44 -17.41
C LYS A 496 -1.10 -5.52 -18.63
N GLY A 497 0.02 -4.88 -19.00
CA GLY A 497 0.05 -3.81 -20.00
C GLY A 497 -0.68 -2.55 -19.54
N HIS A 498 -0.61 -2.23 -18.24
CA HIS A 498 -1.28 -1.06 -17.68
C HIS A 498 -0.73 0.23 -18.33
N PRO A 499 -1.61 1.15 -18.80
CA PRO A 499 -1.17 2.42 -19.36
C PRO A 499 -0.25 3.19 -18.40
N GLY A 500 0.86 3.71 -18.90
CA GLY A 500 1.85 4.48 -18.14
C GLY A 500 2.86 3.67 -17.31
N ALA A 501 2.68 2.35 -17.14
CA ALA A 501 3.65 1.53 -16.39
C ALA A 501 5.00 1.44 -17.11
N GLN A 502 4.99 1.16 -18.42
CA GLN A 502 6.20 1.04 -19.25
C GLN A 502 6.98 2.38 -19.33
N ASP A 503 6.29 3.52 -19.30
CA ASP A 503 6.91 4.84 -19.43
C ASP A 503 7.94 5.10 -18.31
N TRP A 504 7.72 4.55 -17.11
CA TRP A 504 8.68 4.65 -16.02
C TRP A 504 9.94 3.81 -16.29
N ASP A 505 9.78 2.54 -16.70
CA ASP A 505 10.90 1.67 -17.06
C ASP A 505 11.72 2.24 -18.21
N ASP A 506 11.06 2.78 -19.23
CA ASP A 506 11.71 3.39 -20.39
C ASP A 506 12.48 4.65 -19.98
N ALA A 507 11.88 5.55 -19.20
CA ALA A 507 12.56 6.76 -18.73
C ALA A 507 13.83 6.44 -17.90
N LEU A 508 13.76 5.40 -17.06
CA LEU A 508 14.89 4.94 -16.25
C LEU A 508 15.95 4.24 -17.13
N SER A 509 15.51 3.43 -18.10
CA SER A 509 16.39 2.76 -19.06
C SER A 509 17.12 3.75 -19.96
N ASP A 510 16.44 4.80 -20.43
CA ASP A 510 17.05 5.92 -21.14
C ASP A 510 18.12 6.60 -20.29
N ALA A 511 17.82 6.86 -19.00
CA ALA A 511 18.80 7.46 -18.09
C ALA A 511 20.03 6.57 -17.88
N ARG A 512 19.84 5.24 -17.78
CA ARG A 512 20.93 4.26 -17.71
C ARG A 512 21.79 4.29 -18.97
N PHE A 513 21.16 4.22 -20.14
CA PHE A 513 21.87 4.14 -21.41
C PHE A 513 22.63 5.42 -21.75
N GLU A 514 22.06 6.57 -21.39
CA GLU A 514 22.65 7.90 -21.57
C GLU A 514 23.63 8.28 -20.43
N PHE A 515 23.82 7.42 -19.44
CA PHE A 515 24.67 7.64 -18.27
C PHE A 515 24.30 8.89 -17.44
N ARG A 516 23.01 9.22 -17.42
CA ARG A 516 22.45 10.26 -16.54
C ARG A 516 22.22 9.67 -15.15
N TRP A 517 23.30 9.46 -14.40
CA TRP A 517 23.27 8.79 -13.09
C TRP A 517 22.31 9.43 -12.10
N GLU A 518 22.30 10.76 -12.00
CA GLU A 518 21.36 11.47 -11.13
C GLU A 518 19.90 11.17 -11.49
N ASP A 519 19.58 11.15 -12.78
CA ASP A 519 18.22 10.85 -13.24
C ASP A 519 17.87 9.38 -12.97
N GLN A 520 18.82 8.46 -13.16
CA GLN A 520 18.65 7.06 -12.83
C GLN A 520 18.35 6.86 -11.33
N PHE A 521 19.05 7.55 -10.43
CA PHE A 521 18.79 7.48 -9.00
C PHE A 521 17.41 8.07 -8.67
N ASN A 522 17.10 9.26 -9.19
CA ASN A 522 15.85 9.96 -8.88
C ASN A 522 14.61 9.24 -9.43
N LEU A 523 14.77 8.45 -10.51
CA LEU A 523 13.73 7.59 -11.05
C LEU A 523 13.60 6.26 -10.31
N ALA A 524 14.55 5.85 -9.47
CA ALA A 524 14.47 4.58 -8.76
C ALA A 524 13.30 4.56 -7.76
N LEU A 525 12.78 3.36 -7.48
CA LEU A 525 11.83 3.16 -6.36
C LEU A 525 12.46 3.56 -5.02
N ASP A 526 13.75 3.30 -4.86
CA ASP A 526 14.56 3.66 -3.69
C ASP A 526 15.80 4.47 -4.13
N PRO A 527 15.64 5.80 -4.33
CA PRO A 527 16.74 6.66 -4.76
C PRO A 527 17.92 6.66 -3.79
N ASP A 528 17.66 6.54 -2.49
CA ASP A 528 18.66 6.60 -1.44
C ASP A 528 19.62 5.42 -1.57
N THR A 529 19.09 4.19 -1.64
CA THR A 529 19.91 2.97 -1.76
C THR A 529 20.56 2.85 -3.14
N ALA A 530 19.89 3.28 -4.22
CA ALA A 530 20.48 3.27 -5.56
C ALA A 530 21.76 4.14 -5.65
N ARG A 531 21.73 5.29 -4.99
CA ARG A 531 22.89 6.21 -4.89
C ARG A 531 23.96 5.66 -3.98
N GLU A 532 23.59 5.14 -2.81
CA GLU A 532 24.51 4.53 -1.85
C GLU A 532 25.37 3.44 -2.51
N PHE A 533 24.74 2.48 -3.22
CA PHE A 533 25.46 1.37 -3.86
C PHE A 533 26.38 1.82 -5.01
N HIS A 534 26.06 2.91 -5.70
CA HIS A 534 26.96 3.50 -6.68
C HIS A 534 28.18 4.12 -5.99
N ASP A 535 27.93 4.96 -4.99
CA ASP A 535 28.93 5.78 -4.32
C ASP A 535 29.88 4.95 -3.42
N GLU A 536 29.50 3.72 -3.03
CA GLU A 536 30.41 2.75 -2.39
C GLU A 536 31.69 2.51 -3.19
N THR A 537 31.62 2.59 -4.52
CA THR A 537 32.77 2.35 -5.41
C THR A 537 33.23 3.59 -6.17
N LEU A 538 32.30 4.50 -6.52
CA LEU A 538 32.58 5.70 -7.31
C LEU A 538 31.98 6.97 -6.65
N PRO A 539 32.44 7.36 -5.45
CA PRO A 539 31.80 8.43 -4.67
C PRO A 539 32.00 9.84 -5.26
N ALA A 540 33.05 10.03 -6.06
CA ALA A 540 33.44 11.35 -6.54
C ALA A 540 32.38 11.96 -7.47
N GLU A 541 32.05 13.24 -7.29
CA GLU A 541 31.04 13.95 -8.11
C GLU A 541 31.19 13.75 -9.63
N PRO A 542 32.40 13.78 -10.22
CA PRO A 542 32.57 13.52 -11.65
C PRO A 542 32.09 12.13 -12.11
N ALA A 543 32.02 11.14 -11.21
CA ALA A 543 31.54 9.80 -11.53
C ALA A 543 30.05 9.77 -11.91
N LYS A 544 29.24 10.73 -11.41
CA LYS A 544 27.83 10.86 -11.79
C LYS A 544 27.61 11.37 -13.22
N THR A 545 28.69 11.66 -13.94
CA THR A 545 28.71 11.97 -15.38
C THR A 545 29.54 10.97 -16.18
N ALA A 546 30.02 9.89 -15.55
CA ALA A 546 30.88 8.92 -16.20
C ALA A 546 30.08 7.99 -17.11
N HIS A 547 30.58 7.80 -18.34
CA HIS A 547 30.02 6.84 -19.31
C HIS A 547 30.42 5.37 -19.01
N PHE A 548 30.41 4.98 -17.73
CA PHE A 548 30.67 3.62 -17.27
C PHE A 548 30.28 3.45 -15.80
N CYS A 549 30.00 2.22 -15.38
CA CYS A 549 29.91 1.83 -13.99
C CYS A 549 31.20 1.15 -13.50
N SER A 550 31.32 0.95 -12.18
CA SER A 550 32.46 0.25 -11.57
C SER A 550 32.61 -1.21 -12.05
N MET A 551 31.51 -1.87 -12.46
CA MET A 551 31.58 -3.26 -12.95
C MET A 551 32.33 -3.43 -14.27
N CYS A 552 32.16 -2.50 -15.23
CA CYS A 552 32.79 -2.61 -16.56
C CYS A 552 34.02 -1.71 -16.72
N GLY A 553 34.10 -0.65 -15.91
CA GLY A 553 35.12 0.39 -16.06
C GLY A 553 35.03 1.16 -17.40
N PRO A 554 35.92 2.15 -17.60
CA PRO A 554 35.80 3.14 -18.68
C PRO A 554 35.97 2.58 -20.11
N LYS A 555 36.52 1.37 -20.22
CA LYS A 555 36.98 0.78 -21.48
C LYS A 555 36.09 -0.34 -22.00
N PHE A 556 35.32 -0.99 -21.12
CA PHE A 556 34.53 -2.18 -21.47
C PHE A 556 33.03 -2.01 -21.20
N CYS A 557 32.57 -0.81 -20.91
CA CYS A 557 31.15 -0.56 -20.74
C CYS A 557 30.41 -0.82 -22.06
N SER A 558 29.53 -1.83 -22.05
CA SER A 558 28.76 -2.26 -23.21
C SER A 558 27.82 -1.16 -23.74
N MET A 559 27.17 -0.42 -22.84
CA MET A 559 26.30 0.71 -23.20
C MET A 559 27.08 1.82 -23.91
N LYS A 560 28.28 2.17 -23.42
CA LYS A 560 29.16 3.15 -24.06
C LYS A 560 29.60 2.71 -25.46
N ILE A 561 30.02 1.45 -25.60
CA ILE A 561 30.39 0.88 -26.91
C ILE A 561 29.20 0.93 -27.86
N SER A 562 28.01 0.55 -27.39
CA SER A 562 26.77 0.56 -28.19
C SER A 562 26.35 1.98 -28.59
N GLN A 563 26.47 2.95 -27.69
CA GLN A 563 26.25 4.36 -27.98
C GLN A 563 27.22 4.85 -29.07
N SER A 564 28.52 4.57 -28.94
CA SER A 564 29.50 4.94 -29.97
C SER A 564 29.24 4.28 -31.32
N ILE A 565 28.72 3.04 -31.34
CA ILE A 565 28.28 2.38 -32.58
C ILE A 565 27.08 3.10 -33.17
N THR A 566 26.09 3.45 -32.35
CA THR A 566 24.86 4.14 -32.78
C THR A 566 25.15 5.54 -33.30
N GLU A 567 26.03 6.29 -32.64
CA GLU A 567 26.47 7.61 -33.10
C GLU A 567 27.25 7.55 -34.42
N ARG A 568 28.06 6.49 -34.60
CA ARG A 568 28.91 6.33 -35.79
C ARG A 568 28.18 5.71 -36.99
N PHE A 569 27.21 4.84 -36.74
CA PHE A 569 26.59 3.98 -37.76
C PHE A 569 25.05 3.95 -37.72
N GLY A 570 24.41 4.49 -36.68
CA GLY A 570 22.95 4.56 -36.55
C GLY A 570 22.34 5.83 -37.16
N GLY A 571 21.00 5.92 -37.15
CA GLY A 571 20.24 7.07 -37.66
C GLY A 571 19.94 7.03 -39.16
N THR A 572 19.63 8.18 -39.75
CA THR A 572 19.26 8.33 -41.19
C THR A 572 20.32 7.84 -42.17
N ALA A 573 21.57 7.65 -41.74
CA ALA A 573 22.63 7.01 -42.52
C ALA A 573 22.42 5.49 -42.69
N ALA A 574 21.77 4.81 -41.74
CA ALA A 574 21.42 3.39 -41.85
C ALA A 574 20.06 3.17 -42.54
N ALA A 575 19.13 4.12 -42.42
CA ALA A 575 17.79 4.04 -43.02
C ALA A 575 17.78 4.15 -44.56
N GLY A 576 18.93 4.36 -45.19
CA GLY A 576 19.12 4.38 -46.65
C GLY A 576 20.27 3.51 -47.16
N ALA A 577 20.93 2.74 -46.27
CA ALA A 577 22.02 1.85 -46.67
C ALA A 577 21.45 0.60 -47.34
N THR A 578 21.93 0.31 -48.54
CA THR A 578 21.59 -0.90 -49.28
C THR A 578 22.17 -2.14 -48.59
N ALA A 579 21.60 -3.31 -48.85
CA ALA A 579 22.10 -4.57 -48.29
C ALA A 579 23.57 -4.84 -48.65
N GLU A 580 24.04 -4.31 -49.80
CA GLU A 580 25.44 -4.40 -50.24
C GLU A 580 26.37 -3.53 -49.38
N GLU A 581 25.99 -2.29 -49.06
CA GLU A 581 26.78 -1.39 -48.21
C GLU A 581 26.92 -1.93 -46.78
N VAL A 582 25.86 -2.56 -46.26
CA VAL A 582 25.90 -3.24 -44.95
C VAL A 582 26.83 -4.46 -45.00
N ALA A 583 26.74 -5.28 -46.05
CA ALA A 583 27.60 -6.45 -46.22
C ALA A 583 29.08 -6.07 -46.36
N GLU A 584 29.38 -5.00 -47.10
CA GLU A 584 30.75 -4.51 -47.28
C GLU A 584 31.31 -3.87 -45.99
N GLY A 585 30.51 -3.10 -45.26
CA GLY A 585 30.87 -2.59 -43.94
C GLY A 585 31.13 -3.70 -42.92
N MET A 586 30.29 -4.74 -42.92
CA MET A 586 30.48 -5.94 -42.09
C MET A 586 31.76 -6.70 -42.46
N LEU A 587 32.03 -6.89 -43.75
CA LEU A 587 33.27 -7.53 -44.23
C LEU A 587 34.51 -6.74 -43.80
N GLN A 588 34.44 -5.41 -43.88
CA GLN A 588 35.53 -4.55 -43.42
C GLN A 588 35.76 -4.68 -41.91
N LYS A 589 34.70 -4.71 -41.11
CA LYS A 589 34.80 -4.95 -39.65
C LYS A 589 35.32 -6.33 -39.30
N SER A 590 34.92 -7.38 -40.04
CA SER A 590 35.50 -8.72 -39.88
C SER A 590 37.00 -8.74 -40.17
N LYS A 591 37.47 -7.99 -41.18
CA LYS A 591 38.91 -7.83 -41.46
C LYS A 591 39.63 -7.08 -40.34
N GLU A 592 39.05 -6.01 -39.83
CA GLU A 592 39.61 -5.26 -38.68
C GLU A 592 39.70 -6.13 -37.42
N PHE A 593 38.68 -6.94 -37.15
CA PHE A 593 38.67 -7.88 -36.02
C PHE A 593 39.73 -8.97 -36.16
N ALA A 594 39.88 -9.52 -37.37
CA ALA A 594 40.93 -10.50 -37.66
C ALA A 594 42.33 -9.90 -37.56
N ALA A 595 42.55 -8.70 -38.09
CA ALA A 595 43.80 -7.96 -37.99
C ALA A 595 44.16 -7.61 -36.53
N SER A 596 43.13 -7.42 -35.71
CA SER A 596 43.22 -7.23 -34.26
C SER A 596 43.44 -8.55 -33.47
N GLY A 597 43.78 -9.64 -34.16
CA GLY A 597 44.10 -10.93 -33.55
C GLY A 597 42.89 -11.75 -33.11
N ASN A 598 41.69 -11.50 -33.69
CA ASN A 598 40.42 -12.14 -33.31
C ASN A 598 40.06 -11.96 -31.82
N ARG A 599 40.54 -10.87 -31.21
CA ARG A 599 40.28 -10.58 -29.80
C ARG A 599 39.12 -9.59 -29.70
N VAL A 600 38.09 -9.98 -28.96
CA VAL A 600 37.00 -9.08 -28.58
C VAL A 600 37.50 -7.94 -27.69
N TYR A 601 38.54 -8.21 -26.90
CA TYR A 601 39.17 -7.26 -26.02
C TYR A 601 40.63 -7.02 -26.44
N LEU A 602 40.91 -5.85 -27.00
CA LEU A 602 42.26 -5.46 -27.38
C LEU A 602 43.06 -4.98 -26.15
N PRO A 603 44.37 -5.30 -26.05
CA PRO A 603 45.21 -4.80 -24.97
C PRO A 603 45.29 -3.27 -25.00
N LEU A 604 45.38 -2.67 -23.82
CA LEU A 604 45.15 -1.24 -23.64
C LEU A 604 46.39 -0.35 -23.81
N ALA A 605 47.54 -0.96 -24.06
CA ALA A 605 48.81 -0.46 -24.60
C ALA A 605 49.79 -1.66 -24.58
N GLU A 606 50.93 -1.56 -25.27
CA GLU A 606 52.09 -2.42 -24.99
C GLU A 606 52.69 -2.14 -23.61
#